data_AF-A0ABD3LZ76-F1
#
_entry.id   AF-A0ABD3LZ76-F1
#
_cell.length_a   1.000
_cell.length_b   1.000
_cell.length_c   1.000
_cell.angle_alpha   90.00
_cell.angle_beta   90.00
_cell.angle_gamma   90.00
#
_symmetry.space_group_name_H-M   'P 1'
#
loop_
_entity.id
_entity.type
_entity.pdbx_description
1 polymer ?
#
loop_
_entity_poly.entity_id
_entity_poly.type
_entity_poly.pdbx_seq_one_letter_code
_entity_poly.pdbx_strand_id
1 'polypeptide(L)'
;MASTSLPHTRLAFLFAAASASAFQPSILFYRRNYLSLPSPRSFSGMDNNIIFSSSTTTTSASATRLSMTHHGPFPELVVFDLDACFWDQEMYTLSHIPDASHIVEGDLGGRGKGVVGVMSGRHRISLHKGSLKALQSHYDNKYPNMKACFASSADTPLAERIGRAALKLLEVVPGTTVWDLVVERDWNGVDVNQIGRQPPLSANKSATHFPILRELTRVRYDRMLFFDGE
;
A
#
# COMPACT_ATOMS: atom_id res chain seq x y z
N MET A 1 -40.44 -24.73 54.61
CA MET A 1 -39.30 -25.65 54.40
C MET A 1 -38.54 -25.12 53.19
N ALA A 2 -37.66 -24.13 53.34
CA ALA A 2 -36.27 -24.18 53.84
C ALA A 2 -35.34 -25.03 52.96
N SER A 3 -34.58 -24.35 52.08
CA SER A 3 -33.15 -24.56 51.77
C SER A 3 -32.75 -23.52 50.69
N THR A 4 -32.15 -22.36 50.99
CA THR A 4 -30.68 -22.09 51.13
C THR A 4 -29.87 -22.67 49.96
N SER A 5 -29.04 -21.96 49.18
CA SER A 5 -28.13 -20.84 49.48
C SER A 5 -27.64 -20.10 48.21
N LEU A 6 -27.52 -18.76 48.28
CA LEU A 6 -26.59 -17.90 47.51
C LEU A 6 -25.21 -17.85 48.25
N PRO A 7 -24.18 -17.02 47.94
CA PRO A 7 -23.75 -16.28 46.73
C PRO A 7 -22.18 -16.36 46.51
N HIS A 8 -21.63 -15.48 45.65
CA HIS A 8 -20.28 -14.84 45.65
C HIS A 8 -19.30 -15.20 44.50
N THR A 9 -19.03 -14.29 43.54
CA THR A 9 -18.04 -13.17 43.49
C THR A 9 -16.61 -13.59 43.11
N ARG A 10 -16.09 -13.13 41.95
CA ARG A 10 -14.96 -12.17 41.79
C ARG A 10 -14.27 -12.20 40.42
N LEU A 11 -14.01 -10.97 39.94
CA LEU A 11 -12.95 -10.54 39.01
C LEU A 11 -11.60 -11.24 39.24
N ALA A 12 -10.83 -11.49 38.17
CA ALA A 12 -9.62 -10.72 37.82
C ALA A 12 -8.79 -11.38 36.68
N PHE A 13 -8.52 -10.55 35.66
CA PHE A 13 -7.30 -10.36 34.86
C PHE A 13 -6.06 -11.31 34.91
N LEU A 14 -5.48 -11.41 33.70
CA LEU A 14 -4.05 -11.36 33.30
C LEU A 14 -3.26 -12.67 32.98
N PHE A 15 -2.92 -12.77 31.68
CA PHE A 15 -1.69 -13.27 30.99
C PHE A 15 -1.19 -14.72 31.07
N ALA A 16 -1.12 -15.36 29.89
CA ALA A 16 0.07 -15.97 29.28
C ALA A 16 -0.29 -16.32 27.81
N ALA A 17 0.24 -15.67 26.77
CA ALA A 17 1.58 -15.80 26.17
C ALA A 17 1.77 -17.07 25.30
N ALA A 18 2.22 -16.81 24.06
CA ALA A 18 2.88 -17.68 23.09
C ALA A 18 2.07 -18.74 22.32
N SER A 19 1.82 -18.47 21.03
CA SER A 19 2.55 -19.21 19.98
C SER A 19 2.56 -18.39 18.69
N ALA A 20 3.69 -17.74 18.44
CA ALA A 20 4.01 -17.09 17.19
C ALA A 20 4.67 -18.13 16.28
N SER A 21 3.93 -18.67 15.31
CA SER A 21 4.53 -19.32 14.15
C SER A 21 4.85 -18.23 13.13
N ALA A 22 6.15 -18.01 12.96
CA ALA A 22 6.76 -16.99 12.12
C ALA A 22 6.28 -17.06 10.66
N PHE A 23 5.76 -15.94 10.16
CA PHE A 23 5.85 -15.59 8.75
C PHE A 23 6.99 -14.58 8.66
N GLN A 24 8.15 -15.01 8.16
CA GLN A 24 9.25 -14.11 7.83
C GLN A 24 9.00 -13.57 6.42
N PRO A 25 8.77 -12.26 6.23
CA PRO A 25 8.96 -11.67 4.93
C PRO A 25 10.47 -11.49 4.71
N SER A 26 10.97 -12.04 3.61
CA SER A 26 12.33 -11.83 3.13
C SER A 26 12.50 -10.34 2.80
N ILE A 27 13.10 -9.56 3.70
CA ILE A 27 13.50 -8.18 3.41
C ILE A 27 14.73 -8.24 2.49
N LEU A 28 14.51 -8.21 1.18
CA LEU A 28 15.57 -7.98 0.20
C LEU A 28 15.88 -6.48 0.16
N PHE A 29 16.88 -6.07 0.96
CA PHE A 29 17.55 -4.78 0.75
C PHE A 29 18.30 -4.82 -0.59
N TYR A 30 17.74 -4.18 -1.62
CA TYR A 30 18.46 -3.94 -2.86
C TYR A 30 19.51 -2.83 -2.64
N ARG A 31 20.67 -3.20 -2.09
CA ARG A 31 21.84 -2.31 -2.03
C ARG A 31 22.66 -2.49 -3.31
N ARG A 32 22.32 -1.74 -4.37
CA ARG A 32 23.15 -1.70 -5.58
C ARG A 32 24.05 -0.46 -5.55
N ASN A 33 25.35 -0.72 -5.66
CA ASN A 33 26.42 0.25 -5.73
C ASN A 33 26.18 1.25 -6.88
N TYR A 34 26.15 2.55 -6.56
CA TYR A 34 26.27 3.59 -7.57
C TYR A 34 27.71 3.60 -8.07
N LEU A 35 27.93 3.03 -9.26
CA LEU A 35 29.12 3.31 -10.04
C LEU A 35 29.04 4.77 -10.50
N SER A 36 30.11 5.49 -10.20
CA SER A 36 30.39 6.89 -10.51
C SER A 36 30.12 7.25 -11.97
N LEU A 37 29.25 8.24 -12.18
CA LEU A 37 29.18 8.98 -13.45
C LEU A 37 30.24 10.11 -13.44
N PRO A 38 30.89 10.39 -14.58
CA PRO A 38 31.97 11.38 -14.66
C PRO A 38 31.46 12.82 -14.63
N SER A 39 32.21 13.70 -13.96
CA SER A 39 31.99 15.14 -13.92
C SER A 39 32.05 15.79 -15.31
N PRO A 40 31.16 16.75 -15.64
CA PRO A 40 31.34 17.60 -16.79
C PRO A 40 32.42 18.66 -16.54
N ARG A 41 33.21 18.89 -17.59
CA ARG A 41 34.40 19.72 -17.69
C ARG A 41 34.12 21.20 -17.44
N SER A 42 35.09 21.82 -16.79
CA SER A 42 35.32 23.26 -16.67
C SER A 42 35.39 23.97 -18.04
N PHE A 43 34.70 25.10 -18.15
CA PHE A 43 34.96 26.11 -19.17
C PHE A 43 35.49 27.37 -18.47
N SER A 44 36.70 27.76 -18.83
CA SER A 44 37.43 28.94 -18.39
C SER A 44 37.05 30.16 -19.24
N GLY A 45 36.96 31.35 -18.64
CA GLY A 45 36.86 32.58 -19.42
C GLY A 45 36.73 33.88 -18.61
N MET A 46 37.91 34.47 -18.35
CA MET A 46 38.21 35.91 -18.23
C MET A 46 37.95 36.71 -16.95
N ASP A 47 39.05 37.39 -16.59
CA ASP A 47 39.31 38.29 -15.48
C ASP A 47 38.57 39.63 -15.56
N ASN A 48 38.37 40.27 -14.40
CA ASN A 48 38.75 41.66 -14.19
C ASN A 48 38.75 42.04 -12.69
N ASN A 49 39.89 42.61 -12.27
CA ASN A 49 40.16 43.23 -10.96
C ASN A 49 39.29 44.48 -10.71
N ILE A 50 38.79 44.67 -9.48
CA ILE A 50 38.76 45.97 -8.76
C ILE A 50 38.89 45.73 -7.23
N ILE A 51 39.79 46.48 -6.59
CA ILE A 51 40.03 46.57 -5.13
C ILE A 51 39.19 47.73 -4.55
N PHE A 52 38.49 47.54 -3.43
CA PHE A 52 38.61 48.31 -2.17
C PHE A 52 37.41 48.18 -1.21
N SER A 53 37.74 48.23 0.09
CA SER A 53 36.96 48.75 1.22
C SER A 53 35.99 47.83 1.99
N SER A 54 36.42 47.59 3.23
CA SER A 54 35.71 47.16 4.43
C SER A 54 34.35 47.84 4.67
N SER A 55 33.34 47.07 5.06
CA SER A 55 32.42 47.43 6.16
C SER A 55 31.57 46.22 6.58
N THR A 56 31.46 46.10 7.90
CA THR A 56 30.68 45.18 8.71
C THR A 56 29.19 45.22 8.38
N THR A 57 28.60 44.09 8.02
CA THR A 57 27.15 43.86 8.21
C THR A 57 26.87 42.40 8.53
N THR A 58 26.52 42.17 9.80
CA THR A 58 25.80 40.99 10.30
C THR A 58 24.62 40.67 9.38
N THR A 59 24.77 39.62 8.58
CA THR A 59 23.65 38.93 7.95
C THR A 59 23.72 37.49 8.44
N SER A 60 22.96 37.24 9.50
CA SER A 60 22.50 35.91 9.85
C SER A 60 21.85 35.35 8.59
N ALA A 61 22.55 34.43 7.93
CA ALA A 61 21.95 33.57 6.93
C ALA A 61 20.79 32.86 7.63
N SER A 62 19.59 33.39 7.41
CA SER A 62 18.33 32.75 7.72
C SER A 62 18.31 31.52 6.82
N ALA A 63 18.94 30.46 7.31
CA ALA A 63 18.71 29.12 6.84
C ALA A 63 17.22 28.92 7.05
N THR A 64 16.45 29.16 5.99
CA THR A 64 15.10 28.68 5.86
C THR A 64 15.22 27.19 6.17
N ARG A 65 14.92 26.83 7.42
CA ARG A 65 14.66 25.46 7.82
C ARG A 65 13.55 25.06 6.87
N LEU A 66 13.91 24.38 5.78
CA LEU A 66 13.01 23.53 5.04
C LEU A 66 12.27 22.78 6.13
N SER A 67 10.99 23.12 6.28
CA SER A 67 10.09 22.48 7.21
C SER A 67 10.26 21.00 6.94
N MET A 68 11.04 20.33 7.79
CA MET A 68 11.07 18.89 7.84
C MET A 68 9.71 18.56 8.41
N THR A 69 8.73 18.48 7.51
CA THR A 69 7.43 17.91 7.77
C THR A 69 7.71 16.64 8.55
N HIS A 70 7.30 16.63 9.81
CA HIS A 70 7.61 15.55 10.72
C HIS A 70 6.93 14.31 10.14
N HIS A 71 7.69 13.53 9.37
CA HIS A 71 7.21 12.32 8.75
C HIS A 71 6.91 11.35 9.87
N GLY A 72 5.64 10.96 10.00
CA GLY A 72 5.22 9.95 10.96
C GLY A 72 5.97 8.64 10.75
N PRO A 73 5.86 7.68 11.69
CA PRO A 73 6.59 6.41 11.61
C PRO A 73 6.14 5.51 10.45
N PHE A 74 5.08 5.88 9.74
CA PHE A 74 4.48 5.10 8.65
C PHE A 74 4.95 5.58 7.27
N PRO A 75 4.96 4.69 6.26
CA PRO A 75 5.13 5.10 4.87
C PRO A 75 3.99 6.04 4.46
N GLU A 76 4.24 6.90 3.47
CA GLU A 76 3.20 7.74 2.87
C GLU A 76 2.34 6.94 1.88
N LEU A 77 2.93 5.92 1.25
CA LEU A 77 2.24 5.06 0.31
C LEU A 77 2.55 3.59 0.60
N VAL A 78 1.51 2.78 0.72
CA VAL A 78 1.61 1.32 0.63
C VAL A 78 1.15 0.89 -0.75
N VAL A 79 1.96 0.08 -1.41
CA VAL A 79 1.66 -0.51 -2.71
C VAL A 79 1.50 -2.01 -2.52
N PHE A 80 0.43 -2.59 -3.04
CA PHE A 80 0.21 -4.03 -3.03
C PHE A 80 0.26 -4.59 -4.45
N ASP A 81 0.98 -5.70 -4.66
CA ASP A 81 0.62 -6.60 -5.75
C ASP A 81 -0.69 -7.34 -5.44
N LEU A 82 -1.30 -7.93 -6.48
CA LEU A 82 -2.54 -8.71 -6.41
C LEU A 82 -2.26 -10.20 -6.33
N ASP A 83 -1.76 -10.78 -7.41
CA ASP A 83 -1.56 -12.24 -7.54
C ASP A 83 -0.49 -12.71 -6.56
N ALA A 84 -0.75 -13.87 -5.92
CA ALA A 84 0.09 -14.47 -4.88
C ALA A 84 0.45 -13.56 -3.68
N CYS A 85 -0.13 -12.37 -3.58
CA CYS A 85 0.15 -11.37 -2.55
C CYS A 85 -1.12 -11.01 -1.80
N PHE A 86 -2.10 -10.44 -2.52
CA PHE A 86 -3.35 -9.98 -1.97
C PHE A 86 -4.38 -11.12 -1.84
N TRP A 87 -4.32 -12.07 -2.77
CA TRP A 87 -5.08 -13.32 -2.84
C TRP A 87 -4.22 -14.44 -3.45
N ASP A 88 -4.71 -15.69 -3.35
CA ASP A 88 -3.97 -16.87 -3.81
C ASP A 88 -4.06 -17.09 -5.34
N GLN A 89 -5.08 -16.52 -5.99
CA GLN A 89 -5.36 -16.81 -7.39
C GLN A 89 -4.41 -16.05 -8.32
N GLU A 90 -3.85 -16.77 -9.28
CA GLU A 90 -3.18 -16.20 -10.44
C GLU A 90 -4.23 -15.72 -11.47
N MET A 91 -4.37 -14.42 -11.70
CA MET A 91 -5.46 -13.88 -12.54
C MET A 91 -5.45 -14.39 -13.98
N TYR A 92 -4.29 -14.77 -14.52
CA TYR A 92 -4.21 -15.33 -15.88
C TYR A 92 -4.88 -16.70 -16.01
N THR A 93 -5.11 -17.40 -14.89
CA THR A 93 -5.81 -18.70 -14.86
C THR A 93 -7.33 -18.55 -14.81
N LEU A 94 -7.82 -17.33 -14.61
CA LEU A 94 -9.22 -17.02 -14.42
C LEU A 94 -9.90 -16.70 -15.75
N SER A 95 -11.20 -17.03 -15.87
CA SER A 95 -11.90 -17.07 -17.16
C SER A 95 -13.05 -16.09 -17.30
N HIS A 96 -13.58 -15.57 -16.19
CA HIS A 96 -14.77 -14.71 -16.19
C HIS A 96 -14.55 -13.47 -15.34
N ILE A 97 -15.04 -12.33 -15.79
CA ILE A 97 -15.00 -11.11 -14.99
C ILE A 97 -16.06 -11.24 -13.89
N PRO A 98 -15.68 -11.17 -12.61
CA PRO A 98 -16.64 -11.24 -11.52
C PRO A 98 -17.69 -10.13 -11.61
N ASP A 99 -18.90 -10.44 -11.18
CA ASP A 99 -20.00 -9.49 -11.05
C ASP A 99 -20.78 -9.73 -9.76
N ALA A 100 -21.75 -8.85 -9.47
CA ALA A 100 -22.54 -8.90 -8.26
C ALA A 100 -23.50 -10.11 -8.18
N SER A 101 -23.73 -10.84 -9.29
CA SER A 101 -24.64 -11.99 -9.30
C SER A 101 -24.02 -13.26 -8.71
N HIS A 102 -22.68 -13.30 -8.58
CA HIS A 102 -21.95 -14.45 -8.04
C HIS A 102 -20.95 -14.04 -6.95
N ILE A 103 -21.47 -13.44 -5.88
CA ILE A 103 -20.71 -13.08 -4.68
C ILE A 103 -20.82 -14.15 -3.60
N VAL A 104 -19.82 -14.21 -2.72
CA VAL A 104 -19.80 -15.05 -1.53
C VAL A 104 -19.79 -14.14 -0.32
N GLU A 105 -20.87 -14.17 0.46
CA GLU A 105 -20.96 -13.43 1.71
C GLU A 105 -20.41 -14.24 2.89
N GLY A 106 -19.87 -13.56 3.89
CA GLY A 106 -19.30 -14.18 5.08
C GLY A 106 -18.85 -13.17 6.11
N ASP A 107 -18.25 -13.67 7.19
CA ASP A 107 -17.69 -12.83 8.25
C ASP A 107 -16.40 -12.13 7.79
N LEU A 108 -16.36 -10.80 7.94
CA LEU A 108 -15.21 -9.95 7.64
C LEU A 108 -14.27 -9.87 8.86
N GLY A 109 -13.87 -11.00 9.42
CA GLY A 109 -12.94 -11.06 10.55
C GLY A 109 -13.51 -10.43 11.83
N GLY A 110 -14.78 -10.68 12.14
CA GLY A 110 -15.49 -10.14 13.30
C GLY A 110 -15.99 -8.70 13.12
N ARG A 111 -15.87 -8.13 11.92
CA ARG A 111 -16.35 -6.76 11.58
C ARG A 111 -17.77 -6.73 11.02
N GLY A 112 -18.44 -7.88 10.98
CA GLY A 112 -19.78 -8.05 10.42
C GLY A 112 -19.77 -8.88 9.14
N LYS A 113 -20.96 -9.08 8.58
CA LYS A 113 -21.16 -9.87 7.37
C LYS A 113 -21.03 -8.97 6.12
N GLY A 114 -20.31 -9.44 5.12
CA GLY A 114 -20.11 -8.76 3.85
C GLY A 114 -19.52 -9.66 2.77
N VAL A 115 -19.07 -9.10 1.65
CA VAL A 115 -18.53 -9.86 0.51
C VAL A 115 -17.10 -10.32 0.76
N VAL A 116 -16.93 -11.59 1.12
CA VAL A 116 -15.64 -12.23 1.42
C VAL A 116 -15.06 -13.00 0.24
N GLY A 117 -15.77 -13.03 -0.89
CA GLY A 117 -15.32 -13.71 -2.09
C GLY A 117 -16.15 -13.34 -3.30
N VAL A 118 -15.53 -13.42 -4.47
CA VAL A 118 -16.21 -13.22 -5.75
C VAL A 118 -15.85 -14.34 -6.70
N MET A 119 -16.80 -14.77 -7.52
CA MET A 119 -16.57 -15.89 -8.42
C MET A 119 -16.07 -15.40 -9.79
N SER A 120 -14.98 -16.01 -10.26
CA SER A 120 -14.55 -16.00 -11.66
C SER A 120 -14.74 -17.39 -12.24
N GLY A 121 -15.92 -17.62 -12.83
CA GLY A 121 -16.35 -18.95 -13.27
C GLY A 121 -16.46 -19.89 -12.06
N ARG A 122 -15.62 -20.93 -12.02
CA ARG A 122 -15.60 -21.90 -10.90
C ARG A 122 -14.61 -21.53 -9.79
N HIS A 123 -13.81 -20.48 -9.98
CA HIS A 123 -12.78 -20.09 -9.03
C HIS A 123 -13.31 -18.96 -8.14
N ARG A 124 -13.10 -19.09 -6.84
CA ARG A 124 -13.36 -18.02 -5.88
C ARG A 124 -12.09 -17.20 -5.71
N ILE A 125 -12.22 -15.89 -5.88
CA ILE A 125 -11.19 -14.91 -5.49
C ILE A 125 -11.55 -14.42 -4.09
N SER A 126 -10.60 -14.46 -3.15
CA SER A 126 -10.79 -13.96 -1.79
C SER A 126 -9.51 -13.38 -1.22
N LEU A 127 -9.63 -12.29 -0.46
CA LEU A 127 -8.48 -11.67 0.22
C LEU A 127 -7.81 -12.66 1.16
N HIS A 128 -6.47 -12.64 1.21
CA HIS A 128 -5.75 -13.25 2.32
C HIS A 128 -6.19 -12.63 3.65
N LYS A 129 -6.15 -13.43 4.72
CA LYS A 129 -6.46 -12.96 6.09
C LYS A 129 -5.60 -11.76 6.50
N GLY A 130 -4.32 -11.77 6.11
CA GLY A 130 -3.38 -10.68 6.34
C GLY A 130 -3.80 -9.40 5.61
N SER A 131 -4.14 -9.51 4.32
CA SER A 131 -4.63 -8.40 3.49
C SER A 131 -5.89 -7.78 4.06
N LEU A 132 -6.90 -8.60 4.41
CA LEU A 132 -8.13 -8.10 5.03
C LEU A 132 -7.84 -7.33 6.33
N LYS A 133 -7.02 -7.89 7.21
CA LYS A 133 -6.66 -7.25 8.49
C LYS A 133 -5.86 -5.96 8.29
N ALA A 134 -4.97 -5.92 7.30
CA ALA A 134 -4.19 -4.73 6.96
C ALA A 134 -5.11 -3.61 6.46
N LEU A 135 -6.03 -3.93 5.53
CA LEU A 135 -7.02 -2.99 5.02
C LEU A 135 -7.99 -2.52 6.10
N GLN A 136 -8.42 -3.38 7.02
CA GLN A 136 -9.27 -2.99 8.14
C GLN A 136 -8.54 -2.05 9.11
N SER A 137 -7.26 -2.31 9.38
CA SER A 137 -6.44 -1.38 10.18
C SER A 137 -6.27 -0.03 9.49
N HIS A 138 -6.15 -0.04 8.16
CA HIS A 138 -6.11 1.16 7.33
C HIS A 138 -7.46 1.89 7.28
N TYR A 139 -8.57 1.15 7.21
CA TYR A 139 -9.94 1.65 7.33
C TYR A 139 -10.13 2.40 8.65
N ASP A 140 -9.64 1.81 9.75
CA ASP A 140 -9.69 2.38 11.10
C ASP A 140 -8.72 3.56 11.33
N ASN A 141 -8.04 4.03 10.28
CA ASN A 141 -7.07 5.13 10.33
C ASN A 141 -5.92 4.89 11.35
N LYS A 142 -5.52 3.62 11.53
CA LYS A 142 -4.38 3.25 12.40
C LYS A 142 -3.04 3.79 11.89
N TYR A 143 -2.98 4.16 10.61
CA TYR A 143 -1.80 4.68 9.92
C TYR A 143 -2.09 6.07 9.36
N PRO A 144 -2.07 7.13 10.19
CA PRO A 144 -2.43 8.47 9.75
C PRO A 144 -1.54 8.94 8.59
N ASN A 145 -2.16 9.56 7.59
CA ASN A 145 -1.53 10.08 6.37
C ASN A 145 -0.93 9.02 5.42
N MET A 146 -1.04 7.74 5.74
CA MET A 146 -0.71 6.66 4.80
C MET A 146 -1.84 6.56 3.77
N LYS A 147 -1.50 6.29 2.51
CA LYS A 147 -2.45 5.92 1.45
C LYS A 147 -2.09 4.55 0.88
N ALA A 148 -3.03 3.89 0.22
CA ALA A 148 -2.79 2.61 -0.43
C ALA A 148 -3.12 2.67 -1.93
N CYS A 149 -2.41 1.85 -2.72
CA CYS A 149 -2.73 1.58 -4.11
C CYS A 149 -2.23 0.19 -4.54
N PHE A 150 -2.54 -0.19 -5.78
CA PHE A 150 -2.13 -1.47 -6.36
C PHE A 150 -1.13 -1.29 -7.50
N ALA A 151 -0.14 -2.20 -7.56
CA ALA A 151 0.80 -2.35 -8.66
C ALA A 151 0.91 -3.84 -9.01
N SER A 152 0.18 -4.26 -10.06
CA SER A 152 0.15 -5.66 -10.49
C SER A 152 0.42 -5.80 -11.97
N SER A 153 1.19 -6.81 -12.36
CA SER A 153 1.62 -7.06 -13.75
C SER A 153 0.67 -7.97 -14.52
N ALA A 154 -0.63 -7.95 -14.19
CA ALA A 154 -1.66 -8.83 -14.74
C ALA A 154 -1.53 -9.05 -16.26
N ASP A 155 -1.42 -10.32 -16.62
CA ASP A 155 -0.78 -10.74 -17.86
C ASP A 155 -1.55 -10.43 -19.16
N THR A 156 -2.87 -10.32 -19.04
CA THR A 156 -3.79 -10.15 -20.16
C THR A 156 -4.80 -9.05 -19.85
N PRO A 157 -5.42 -8.42 -20.87
CA PRO A 157 -6.51 -7.47 -20.64
C PRO A 157 -7.69 -8.07 -19.86
N LEU A 158 -7.90 -9.39 -19.99
CA LEU A 158 -8.91 -10.10 -19.20
C LEU A 158 -8.50 -10.18 -17.73
N ALA A 159 -7.26 -10.57 -17.44
CA ALA A 159 -6.72 -10.64 -16.08
C ALA A 159 -6.82 -9.28 -15.37
N GLU A 160 -6.45 -8.18 -16.05
CA GLU A 160 -6.61 -6.82 -15.52
C GLU A 160 -8.07 -6.54 -15.13
N ARG A 161 -9.02 -6.81 -16.05
CA ARG A 161 -10.44 -6.58 -15.81
C ARG A 161 -10.98 -7.41 -14.65
N ILE A 162 -10.50 -8.65 -14.50
CA ILE A 162 -10.85 -9.53 -13.38
C ILE A 162 -10.37 -8.92 -12.06
N GLY A 163 -9.10 -8.53 -11.97
CA GLY A 163 -8.54 -7.91 -10.76
C GLY A 163 -9.30 -6.66 -10.34
N ARG A 164 -9.54 -5.75 -11.30
CA ARG A 164 -10.30 -4.51 -11.05
C ARG A 164 -11.74 -4.79 -10.60
N ALA A 165 -12.42 -5.74 -11.24
CA ALA A 165 -13.78 -6.11 -10.87
C ALA A 165 -13.83 -6.75 -9.47
N ALA A 166 -12.86 -7.60 -9.13
CA ALA A 166 -12.78 -8.20 -7.81
C ALA A 166 -12.60 -7.15 -6.70
N LEU A 167 -11.70 -6.17 -6.89
CA LEU A 167 -11.49 -5.08 -5.93
C LEU A 167 -12.75 -4.23 -5.70
N LYS A 168 -13.59 -4.07 -6.72
CA LYS A 168 -14.87 -3.33 -6.66
C LYS A 168 -16.00 -4.08 -5.98
N LEU A 169 -15.81 -5.35 -5.64
CA LEU A 169 -16.84 -6.21 -5.08
C LEU A 169 -16.45 -6.76 -3.71
N LEU A 170 -15.17 -7.10 -3.50
CA LEU A 170 -14.66 -7.58 -2.23
C LEU A 170 -14.73 -6.47 -1.18
N GLU A 171 -15.26 -6.81 0.00
CA GLU A 171 -15.44 -5.87 1.10
C GLU A 171 -14.33 -5.97 2.16
N VAL A 172 -14.00 -4.82 2.73
CA VAL A 172 -13.07 -4.68 3.87
C VAL A 172 -13.84 -4.67 5.18
N VAL A 173 -14.96 -3.94 5.19
CA VAL A 173 -15.99 -3.90 6.23
C VAL A 173 -17.36 -3.89 5.53
N PRO A 174 -18.47 -4.22 6.20
CA PRO A 174 -19.78 -4.25 5.55
C PRO A 174 -20.10 -2.93 4.84
N GLY A 175 -20.40 -3.00 3.54
CA GLY A 175 -20.73 -1.84 2.71
C GLY A 175 -19.54 -0.98 2.26
N THR A 176 -18.28 -1.40 2.49
CA THR A 176 -17.10 -0.71 1.95
C THR A 176 -16.20 -1.71 1.24
N THR A 177 -16.09 -1.55 -0.08
CA THR A 177 -15.23 -2.39 -0.90
C THR A 177 -13.77 -2.01 -0.77
N VAL A 178 -12.88 -2.88 -1.24
CA VAL A 178 -11.45 -2.53 -1.36
C VAL A 178 -11.30 -1.29 -2.24
N TRP A 179 -12.02 -1.24 -3.36
CA TRP A 179 -12.00 -0.10 -4.28
C TRP A 179 -12.45 1.20 -3.63
N ASP A 180 -13.53 1.19 -2.84
CA ASP A 180 -14.00 2.38 -2.12
C ASP A 180 -12.91 2.90 -1.16
N LEU A 181 -12.21 1.98 -0.49
CA LEU A 181 -11.15 2.34 0.44
C LEU A 181 -9.94 2.98 -0.25
N VAL A 182 -9.42 2.35 -1.31
CA VAL A 182 -8.23 2.87 -1.99
C VAL A 182 -8.53 3.99 -2.96
N VAL A 183 -9.56 3.91 -3.80
CA VAL A 183 -9.79 4.92 -4.83
C VAL A 183 -10.63 6.07 -4.29
N GLU A 184 -11.81 5.78 -3.73
CA GLU A 184 -12.72 6.84 -3.29
C GLU A 184 -12.16 7.58 -2.08
N ARG A 185 -11.73 6.86 -1.03
CA ARG A 185 -11.24 7.49 0.20
C ARG A 185 -9.80 8.00 0.07
N ASP A 186 -8.83 7.17 -0.27
CA ASP A 186 -7.43 7.59 -0.22
C ASP A 186 -7.06 8.56 -1.36
N TRP A 187 -7.69 8.43 -2.52
CA TRP A 187 -7.37 9.20 -3.72
C TRP A 187 -8.51 10.09 -4.22
N ASN A 188 -9.56 10.30 -3.42
CA ASN A 188 -10.68 11.19 -3.75
C ASN A 188 -11.31 10.86 -5.12
N GLY A 189 -11.49 9.57 -5.40
CA GLY A 189 -12.07 9.07 -6.66
C GLY A 189 -11.08 8.96 -7.82
N VAL A 190 -9.79 9.31 -7.62
CA VAL A 190 -8.77 9.20 -8.67
C VAL A 190 -8.15 7.80 -8.66
N ASP A 191 -8.32 7.06 -9.76
CA ASP A 191 -7.68 5.76 -9.92
C ASP A 191 -6.19 5.93 -10.26
N VAL A 192 -5.34 5.78 -9.25
CA VAL A 192 -3.88 5.75 -9.41
C VAL A 192 -3.32 4.34 -9.57
N ASN A 193 -4.17 3.31 -9.53
CA ASN A 193 -3.72 1.91 -9.53
C ASN A 193 -3.11 1.52 -10.88
N GLN A 194 -1.99 0.82 -10.83
CA GLN A 194 -1.29 0.30 -12.00
C GLN A 194 -1.51 -1.22 -12.06
N ILE A 195 -2.60 -1.65 -12.68
CA ILE A 195 -2.94 -3.08 -12.81
C ILE A 195 -2.88 -3.43 -14.28
N GLY A 196 -2.10 -4.45 -14.63
CA GLY A 196 -1.86 -4.88 -15.99
C GLY A 196 -0.39 -4.79 -16.41
N ARG A 197 -0.11 -5.26 -17.62
CA ARG A 197 1.18 -5.12 -18.31
C ARG A 197 1.03 -4.66 -19.77
N GLN A 198 -0.14 -4.14 -20.10
CA GLN A 198 -0.45 -3.55 -21.38
C GLN A 198 0.13 -2.13 -21.41
N PRO A 199 0.65 -1.64 -22.55
CA PRO A 199 1.23 -0.30 -22.64
C PRO A 199 0.32 0.76 -22.02
N PRO A 200 0.85 1.67 -21.17
CA PRO A 200 2.27 1.94 -20.92
C PRO A 200 2.95 1.02 -19.90
N LEU A 201 2.24 0.05 -19.32
CA LEU A 201 2.77 -0.89 -18.34
C LEU A 201 3.56 -2.03 -19.01
N SER A 202 4.41 -2.68 -18.21
CA SER A 202 5.17 -3.85 -18.63
C SER A 202 5.27 -4.85 -17.47
N ALA A 203 5.82 -6.05 -17.74
CA ALA A 203 6.11 -7.00 -16.67
C ALA A 203 7.14 -6.45 -15.64
N ASN A 204 7.96 -5.47 -16.03
CA ASN A 204 8.90 -4.84 -15.12
C ASN A 204 8.24 -3.68 -14.36
N LYS A 205 7.71 -3.97 -13.16
CA LYS A 205 7.09 -2.98 -12.26
C LYS A 205 8.02 -1.79 -11.98
N SER A 206 9.32 -2.02 -11.80
CA SER A 206 10.29 -0.97 -11.51
C SER A 206 10.53 -0.01 -12.68
N ALA A 207 10.32 -0.48 -13.91
CA ALA A 207 10.49 0.32 -15.12
C ALA A 207 9.22 1.10 -15.51
N THR A 208 8.04 0.65 -15.07
CA THR A 208 6.75 1.20 -15.55
C THR A 208 5.80 1.56 -14.41
N HIS A 209 5.31 0.59 -13.62
CA HIS A 209 4.36 0.81 -12.52
C HIS A 209 4.84 1.84 -11.51
N PHE A 210 6.02 1.66 -10.92
CA PHE A 210 6.52 2.53 -9.85
C PHE A 210 6.86 3.96 -10.34
N PRO A 211 7.49 4.14 -11.51
CA PRO A 211 7.65 5.47 -12.10
C PRO A 211 6.32 6.21 -12.29
N ILE A 212 5.30 5.54 -12.83
CA ILE A 212 3.97 6.14 -13.02
C ILE A 212 3.32 6.43 -11.67
N LEU A 213 3.38 5.51 -10.71
CA LEU A 213 2.87 5.73 -9.35
C LEU A 213 3.53 6.93 -8.69
N ARG A 214 4.86 7.06 -8.78
CA ARG A 214 5.57 8.22 -8.24
C ARG A 214 5.12 9.53 -8.89
N GLU A 215 4.88 9.52 -10.20
CA GLU A 215 4.40 10.69 -10.93
C GLU A 215 2.99 11.09 -10.48
N LEU A 216 2.06 10.13 -10.40
CA LEU A 216 0.66 10.36 -10.03
C LEU A 216 0.51 10.74 -8.55
N THR A 217 1.22 10.04 -7.66
CA THR A 217 1.07 10.21 -6.21
C THR A 217 1.96 11.30 -5.63
N ARG A 218 3.03 11.68 -6.34
CA ARG A 218 4.11 12.55 -5.86
C ARG A 218 4.87 12.03 -4.63
N VAL A 219 4.64 10.77 -4.24
CA VAL A 219 5.34 10.14 -3.12
C VAL A 219 6.71 9.67 -3.59
N ARG A 220 7.74 9.88 -2.77
CA ARG A 220 9.10 9.42 -3.07
C ARG A 220 9.24 7.93 -2.79
N TYR A 221 10.12 7.23 -3.52
CA TYR A 221 10.33 5.80 -3.34
C TYR A 221 10.72 5.40 -1.91
N ASP A 222 11.52 6.20 -1.21
CA ASP A 222 11.90 5.97 0.19
C ASP A 222 10.76 6.17 1.20
N ARG A 223 9.59 6.60 0.72
CA ARG A 223 8.35 6.78 1.48
C ARG A 223 7.27 5.79 1.04
N MET A 224 7.61 4.84 0.15
CA MET A 224 6.75 3.75 -0.28
C MET A 224 7.11 2.46 0.46
N LEU A 225 6.11 1.67 0.81
CA LEU A 225 6.26 0.28 1.23
C LEU A 225 5.54 -0.61 0.23
N PHE A 226 6.26 -1.54 -0.39
CA PHE A 226 5.70 -2.46 -1.38
C PHE A 226 5.60 -3.88 -0.83
N PHE A 227 4.44 -4.50 -0.99
CA PHE A 227 4.22 -5.92 -0.75
C PHE A 227 4.08 -6.64 -2.08
N ASP A 228 4.95 -7.62 -2.32
CA ASP A 228 4.95 -8.50 -3.48
C ASP A 228 4.90 -9.96 -3.02
N GLY A 229 4.31 -10.83 -3.84
CA GLY A 229 4.21 -12.27 -3.59
C GLY A 229 5.45 -13.05 -4.08
N GLU A 230 6.22 -12.45 -5.00
CA GLU A 230 7.44 -12.99 -5.62
C GLU A 230 8.74 -12.34 -5.10
#